data_AF-Q11KV4-F1
#
_entry.id   AF-Q11KV4-F1
#
_cell.length_a   1.000
_cell.length_b   1.000
_cell.length_c   1.000
_cell.angle_alpha   90.00
_cell.angle_beta   90.00
_cell.angle_gamma   90.00
#
_symmetry.space_group_name_H-M   'P 1'
#
loop_
_entity.id
_entity.type
_entity.pdbx_description
1 polymer ?
#
loop_
_entity_poly.entity_id
_entity_poly.type
_entity_poly.pdbx_seq_one_letter_code
_entity_poly.pdbx_strand_id
1 'polypeptide(L)'
;MADLLNDRAISDLEPPGSGQYRARDTQLKGFHVVVARRRKIFAVHGDLRRNGKRVASISVRIGDAVSISTREARATAKTYLAQISKGEHPSRGYHGTRRRDRSDAGLLVDVLEH
;
A
#
# COMPACT_ATOMS: atom_id res chain seq x y z
N MET A 1 -7.53 11.11 6.87
CA MET A 1 -7.07 12.40 6.34
C MET A 1 -6.07 12.15 5.23
N ALA A 2 -5.97 13.08 4.27
CA ALA A 2 -5.01 12.97 3.18
C ALA A 2 -3.95 14.04 3.40
N ASP A 3 -2.69 13.62 3.51
CA ASP A 3 -1.56 14.50 3.79
C ASP A 3 -0.51 14.38 2.68
N LEU A 4 0.31 15.43 2.53
CA LEU A 4 1.48 15.36 1.67
C LEU A 4 2.49 14.40 2.29
N LEU A 5 2.56 13.17 1.79
CA LEU A 5 3.50 12.20 2.34
C LEU A 5 4.91 12.54 1.87
N ASN A 6 5.80 12.73 2.83
CA ASN A 6 7.25 12.81 2.67
C ASN A 6 7.90 12.06 3.84
N ASP A 7 9.20 11.81 3.78
CA ASP A 7 9.89 10.95 4.75
C ASP A 7 9.77 11.50 6.19
N ARG A 8 9.75 12.82 6.34
CA ARG A 8 9.55 13.48 7.63
C ARG A 8 8.12 13.27 8.13
N ALA A 9 7.13 13.63 7.33
CA ALA A 9 5.71 13.46 7.67
C ALA A 9 5.39 12.01 8.03
N ILE A 10 5.95 11.04 7.30
CA ILE A 10 5.80 9.62 7.60
C ILE A 10 6.48 9.25 8.90
N SER A 11 7.68 9.76 9.17
CA SER A 11 8.39 9.50 10.43
C SER A 11 7.63 10.05 11.64
N ASP A 12 7.01 11.21 11.51
CA ASP A 12 6.17 11.85 12.54
C ASP A 12 4.81 11.16 12.75
N LEU A 13 4.37 10.26 11.85
CA LEU A 13 3.12 9.51 12.04
C LEU A 13 3.17 8.70 13.34
N GLU A 14 2.26 9.01 14.26
CA GLU A 14 2.18 8.31 15.53
C GLU A 14 1.77 6.85 15.32
N PRO A 15 2.42 5.88 15.98
CA PRO A 15 1.98 4.51 15.97
C PRO A 15 0.63 4.39 16.70
N PRO A 16 -0.33 3.62 16.19
CA PRO A 16 -1.60 3.44 16.88
C PRO A 16 -1.41 2.62 18.17
N GLY A 17 -2.24 2.88 19.18
CA GLY A 17 -2.28 2.09 20.41
C GLY A 17 -2.65 0.61 20.17
N SER A 18 -3.49 0.35 19.16
CA SER A 18 -3.83 -0.99 18.67
C SER A 18 -4.18 -0.97 17.17
N GLY A 19 -4.00 -2.11 16.49
CA GLY A 19 -4.34 -2.25 15.07
C GLY A 19 -3.39 -1.50 14.12
N GLN A 20 -3.97 -0.97 13.04
CA GLN A 20 -3.27 -0.22 12.00
C GLN A 20 -4.18 0.83 11.39
N TYR A 21 -3.61 1.93 10.89
CA TYR A 21 -4.35 2.92 10.10
C TYR A 21 -3.65 3.22 8.78
N ARG A 22 -4.37 3.89 7.87
CA ARG A 22 -3.88 4.25 6.54
C ARG A 22 -3.74 5.76 6.42
N ALA A 23 -2.51 6.25 6.29
CA ALA A 23 -2.23 7.64 5.92
C ALA A 23 -2.21 7.75 4.40
N ARG A 24 -3.15 8.51 3.80
CA ARG A 24 -3.28 8.62 2.34
C ARG A 24 -2.43 9.76 1.80
N ASP A 25 -1.82 9.54 0.64
CA ASP A 25 -1.10 10.59 -0.08
C ASP A 25 -2.05 11.53 -0.81
N THR A 26 -1.77 12.82 -0.75
CA THR A 26 -2.49 13.84 -1.54
C THR A 26 -1.97 13.94 -2.98
N GLN A 27 -0.70 13.59 -3.22
CA GLN A 27 -0.09 13.72 -4.55
C GLN A 27 -0.42 12.56 -5.49
N LEU A 28 -0.64 11.36 -4.95
CA LEU A 28 -0.95 10.17 -5.73
C LEU A 28 -2.14 9.42 -5.12
N LYS A 29 -3.32 9.58 -5.74
CA LYS A 29 -4.51 8.82 -5.36
C LYS A 29 -4.24 7.31 -5.46
N GLY A 30 -4.60 6.58 -4.42
CA GLY A 30 -4.33 5.15 -4.28
C GLY A 30 -3.03 4.83 -3.54
N PHE A 31 -2.06 5.75 -3.48
CA PHE A 31 -0.86 5.57 -2.67
C PHE A 31 -1.11 5.95 -1.20
N HIS A 32 -0.66 5.11 -0.29
CA HIS A 32 -0.82 5.31 1.14
C HIS A 32 0.25 4.58 1.94
N VAL A 33 0.39 4.96 3.21
CA VAL A 33 1.22 4.27 4.19
C VAL A 33 0.32 3.58 5.21
N VAL A 34 0.53 2.29 5.39
CA VAL A 34 -0.05 1.52 6.50
C VAL A 34 0.86 1.72 7.71
N VAL A 35 0.33 2.41 8.73
CA VAL A 35 1.03 2.62 10.00
C VAL A 35 0.55 1.58 10.98
N ALA A 36 1.43 0.63 11.29
CA ALA A 36 1.27 -0.33 12.36
C ALA A 36 2.12 0.11 13.57
N ARG A 37 1.90 -0.53 14.72
CA ARG A 37 2.57 -0.18 15.98
C ARG A 37 4.10 -0.10 15.90
N ARG A 38 4.74 -0.89 15.03
CA ARG A 38 6.20 -0.98 14.89
C ARG A 38 6.73 -0.78 13.47
N ARG A 39 5.83 -0.58 12.50
CA ARG A 39 6.19 -0.62 11.08
C ARG A 39 5.34 0.36 10.30
N LYS A 40 5.95 0.99 9.31
CA LYS A 40 5.29 1.86 8.34
C LYS A 40 5.54 1.26 6.97
N ILE A 41 4.47 0.88 6.28
CA ILE A 41 4.56 0.13 5.01
C ILE A 41 3.90 0.95 3.92
N PHE A 42 4.65 1.25 2.86
CA PHE A 42 4.12 1.81 1.64
C PHE A 42 3.26 0.79 0.90
N ALA A 43 2.05 1.20 0.54
CA ALA A 43 1.12 0.39 -0.20
C ALA A 43 0.35 1.21 -1.23
N VAL A 44 -0.16 0.50 -2.23
CA VAL A 44 -1.04 1.05 -3.25
C VAL A 44 -2.37 0.32 -3.20
N HIS A 45 -3.45 1.06 -3.32
CA HIS A 45 -4.80 0.56 -3.48
C HIS A 45 -5.34 1.04 -4.82
N GLY A 46 -5.85 0.13 -5.63
CA GLY A 46 -6.42 0.46 -6.93
C GLY A 46 -7.53 -0.48 -7.33
N ASP A 47 -8.42 0.02 -8.18
CA ASP A 47 -9.52 -0.75 -8.75
C ASP A 47 -9.06 -1.43 -10.03
N LEU A 48 -9.15 -2.76 -10.05
CA LEU A 48 -9.03 -3.54 -11.25
C LEU A 48 -10.29 -3.31 -12.09
N ARG A 49 -10.10 -2.75 -13.29
CA ARG A 49 -11.21 -2.49 -14.21
C ARG A 49 -11.08 -3.36 -15.45
N ARG A 50 -12.20 -3.97 -15.87
CA ARG A 50 -12.32 -4.73 -17.12
C ARG A 50 -13.56 -4.26 -17.85
N ASN A 51 -13.43 -3.92 -19.13
CA ASN A 51 -14.52 -3.38 -19.95
C ASN A 51 -15.23 -2.18 -19.29
N GLY A 52 -14.46 -1.28 -18.67
CA GLY A 52 -14.99 -0.10 -17.98
C GLY A 52 -15.70 -0.38 -16.65
N LYS A 53 -15.90 -1.64 -16.24
CA LYS A 53 -16.48 -2.02 -14.94
C LYS A 53 -15.39 -2.37 -13.94
N ARG A 54 -15.57 -1.96 -12.68
CA ARG A 54 -14.73 -2.41 -11.56
C ARG A 54 -15.06 -3.89 -11.32
N VAL A 55 -14.03 -4.73 -11.40
CA VAL A 55 -14.16 -6.18 -11.19
C VAL A 55 -13.51 -6.63 -9.88
N ALA A 56 -12.53 -5.88 -9.38
CA ALA A 56 -11.94 -6.10 -8.08
C ALA A 56 -11.30 -4.80 -7.57
N SER A 57 -11.02 -4.73 -6.26
CA SER A 57 -10.01 -3.81 -5.74
C SER A 57 -8.85 -4.60 -5.20
N ILE A 58 -7.64 -4.13 -5.45
CA ILE A 58 -6.43 -4.77 -4.95
C ILE A 58 -5.60 -3.79 -4.14
N SER A 59 -4.97 -4.31 -3.10
CA SER A 59 -4.00 -3.60 -2.28
C SER A 59 -2.66 -4.30 -2.36
N VAL A 60 -1.61 -3.59 -2.78
CA VAL A 60 -0.28 -4.16 -2.99
C VAL A 60 0.75 -3.39 -2.18
N ARG A 61 1.60 -4.13 -1.46
CA ARG A 61 2.71 -3.54 -0.69
C ARG A 61 3.88 -3.24 -1.62
N ILE A 62 4.50 -2.09 -1.38
CA ILE A 62 5.64 -1.59 -2.16
C ILE A 62 6.93 -1.84 -1.39
N GLY A 63 6.97 -1.47 -0.12
CA GLY A 63 8.14 -1.59 0.74
C GLY A 63 7.91 -0.94 2.10
N ASP A 64 8.84 -1.10 3.03
CA ASP A 64 8.78 -0.42 4.32
C ASP A 64 9.47 0.95 4.29
N ALA A 65 9.02 1.86 5.15
CA ALA A 65 9.54 3.23 5.23
C ALA A 65 10.93 3.35 5.85
N VAL A 66 11.55 2.24 6.28
CA VAL A 66 12.94 2.21 6.74
C VAL A 66 13.87 1.83 5.58
N SER A 67 13.40 1.00 4.65
CA SER A 67 14.20 0.49 3.52
C SER A 67 14.18 1.39 2.29
N ILE A 68 13.08 2.10 2.01
CA ILE A 68 12.94 2.93 0.80
C ILE A 68 12.40 4.31 1.13
N SER A 69 12.78 5.31 0.34
CA SER A 69 12.24 6.66 0.49
C SER A 69 10.80 6.76 -0.03
N THR A 70 10.07 7.76 0.47
CA THR A 70 8.71 8.08 0.01
C THR A 70 8.67 8.38 -1.48
N ARG A 71 9.72 9.03 -1.99
CA ARG A 71 9.84 9.38 -3.40
C ARG A 71 9.95 8.13 -4.27
N GLU A 72 10.81 7.19 -3.88
CA GLU A 72 10.97 5.89 -4.56
C GLU A 72 9.69 5.07 -4.48
N ALA A 73 9.09 4.98 -3.29
CA ALA A 73 7.84 4.29 -3.08
C ALA A 73 6.72 4.86 -3.96
N ARG A 74 6.63 6.19 -4.09
CA ARG A 74 5.66 6.86 -4.95
C ARG A 74 5.92 6.60 -6.44
N ALA A 75 7.18 6.54 -6.87
CA ALA A 75 7.53 6.18 -8.24
C ALA A 75 7.05 4.75 -8.57
N THR A 76 7.33 3.79 -7.69
CA THR A 76 6.84 2.40 -7.82
C THR A 76 5.32 2.32 -7.78
N ALA A 77 4.67 3.10 -6.91
CA ALA A 77 3.22 3.17 -6.82
C ALA A 77 2.57 3.61 -8.14
N LYS A 78 3.15 4.60 -8.84
CA LYS A 78 2.65 5.02 -10.16
C LYS A 78 2.68 3.87 -11.16
N THR A 79 3.78 3.11 -11.19
CA THR A 79 3.90 1.93 -12.06
C THR A 79 2.85 0.87 -11.71
N TYR A 80 2.62 0.61 -10.43
CA TYR A 80 1.63 -0.36 -10.00
C TYR A 80 0.21 0.10 -10.34
N LEU A 81 -0.15 1.36 -10.10
CA LEU A 81 -1.47 1.89 -10.49
C LEU A 81 -1.73 1.77 -11.99
N ALA A 82 -0.71 2.01 -12.82
CA ALA A 82 -0.83 1.85 -14.27
C ALA A 82 -1.10 0.39 -14.68
N GLN A 83 -0.47 -0.59 -14.01
CA GLN A 83 -0.73 -2.01 -14.22
C GLN A 83 -2.14 -2.39 -13.78
N ILE A 84 -2.53 -1.98 -12.57
CA ILE A 84 -3.87 -2.24 -12.01
C ILE A 84 -4.97 -1.68 -12.91
N SER A 85 -4.79 -0.45 -13.41
CA SER A 85 -5.74 0.17 -14.33
C SER A 85 -5.88 -0.58 -15.66
N LYS A 86 -4.87 -1.35 -16.07
CA LYS A 86 -4.90 -2.19 -17.28
C LYS A 86 -5.47 -3.59 -17.03
N GLY A 87 -5.83 -3.92 -15.79
CA GLY A 87 -6.22 -5.28 -15.44
C GLY A 87 -5.05 -6.19 -15.07
N GLU A 88 -3.83 -5.65 -14.94
CA GLU A 88 -2.62 -6.40 -14.62
C GLU A 88 -2.33 -6.33 -13.11
N HIS A 89 -2.10 -7.49 -12.49
CA HIS A 89 -1.67 -7.52 -11.10
C HIS A 89 -0.16 -7.20 -11.02
N PRO A 90 0.29 -6.23 -10.20
CA PRO A 90 1.70 -5.83 -10.13
C PRO A 90 2.63 -6.86 -9.45
N SER A 91 2.17 -8.11 -9.26
CA SER A 91 2.92 -9.14 -8.56
C SER A 91 3.44 -10.21 -9.52
N ARG A 92 4.65 -10.00 -10.01
CA ARG A 92 5.55 -11.09 -10.40
C ARG A 92 6.87 -11.09 -9.60
N GLY A 93 6.99 -10.26 -8.56
CA GLY A 93 8.27 -9.99 -7.90
C GLY A 93 8.25 -9.71 -6.40
N TYR A 94 7.17 -9.96 -5.66
CA TYR A 94 7.23 -9.87 -4.19
C TYR A 94 7.90 -11.12 -3.61
N HIS A 95 9.23 -11.13 -3.53
CA HIS A 95 10.00 -12.09 -2.72
C HIS A 95 10.05 -11.60 -1.26
N GLY A 96 8.89 -11.32 -0.67
CA GLY A 96 8.78 -11.15 0.77
C GLY A 96 8.92 -12.51 1.42
N THR A 97 10.06 -12.74 2.07
CA THR A 97 10.37 -13.95 2.82
C THR A 97 9.14 -14.44 3.61
N ARG A 98 8.76 -15.70 3.36
CA ARG A 98 7.76 -16.44 4.13
C ARG A 98 8.25 -16.60 5.58
N ARG A 99 8.12 -15.57 6.42
CA ARG A 99 8.03 -15.76 7.86
C ARG A 99 6.57 -15.76 8.24
N ARG A 100 6.04 -16.99 8.33
CA ARG A 100 4.81 -17.32 9.06
C ARG A 100 5.02 -16.91 10.51
N ASP A 101 4.72 -15.66 10.85
CA ASP A 101 4.52 -15.25 12.23
C ASP A 101 3.01 -15.08 12.44
N ARG A 102 2.45 -16.01 13.24
CA ARG A 102 1.02 -16.27 13.43
C ARG A 102 0.37 -15.22 14.34
N SER A 103 0.80 -13.97 14.26
CA SER A 103 0.30 -12.87 15.08
C SER A 103 0.16 -11.55 14.30
N ASP A 104 0.35 -11.58 12.97
CA ASP A 104 0.10 -10.45 12.09
C ASP A 104 -1.42 -10.33 11.83
N ALA A 105 -2.01 -9.35 12.50
CA ALA A 105 -3.37 -8.89 12.31
C ALA A 105 -3.72 -8.78 10.81
N GLY A 106 -4.80 -9.45 10.40
CA GLY A 106 -5.58 -9.13 9.21
C GLY A 106 -4.77 -8.70 8.00
N LEU A 107 -3.87 -9.56 7.51
CA LEU A 107 -3.20 -9.40 6.22
C LEU A 107 -4.21 -9.67 5.09
N LEU A 108 -5.12 -8.73 4.98
CA LEU A 108 -6.15 -8.60 3.98
C LEU A 108 -5.47 -8.37 2.63
N VAL A 109 -5.06 -9.46 1.99
CA VAL A 109 -5.17 -9.58 0.53
C VAL A 109 -6.65 -9.78 0.20
N ASP A 110 -7.53 -8.91 0.67
CA ASP A 110 -8.87 -8.91 0.13
C ASP A 110 -8.73 -8.29 -1.24
N VAL A 111 -8.68 -9.17 -2.23
CA VAL A 111 -9.55 -8.97 -3.37
C VAL A 111 -10.96 -8.85 -2.77
N LEU A 112 -11.37 -7.60 -2.55
CA LEU A 112 -12.66 -7.26 -1.98
C LEU A 112 -13.65 -7.41 -3.13
N GLU A 113 -14.05 -8.65 -3.39
CA GLU A 113 -15.11 -8.97 -4.36
C GLU A 113 -16.40 -8.28 -3.89
N HIS A 114 -17.05 -7.56 -4.79
CA HIS A 114 -18.36 -6.96 -4.56
C HIS A 114 -19.44 -7.90 -5.07
#